data_AF-A0A958T5E7-F1
#
_entry.id   AF-A0A958T5E7-F1
#
_cell.length_a   1.000
_cell.length_b   1.000
_cell.length_c   1.000
_cell.angle_alpha   90.00
_cell.angle_beta   90.00
_cell.angle_gamma   90.00
#
_symmetry.space_group_name_H-M   'P 1'
#
loop_
_entity.id
_entity.type
_entity.pdbx_description
1 polymer ?
#
loop_
_entity_poly.entity_id
_entity_poly.type
_entity_poly.pdbx_seq_one_letter_code
_entity_poly.pdbx_strand_id
1 'polypeptide(L)'
;NSANTGLIIDNAGATGIYVLGGSNYGLIINDAQQDGLVISDAQDDGMEVSAADEGARIIGGSVGVYASSSAAGNPDIILGGFNDGTNEGDDGIIASAPNISTSDIYLRSNDAIVMELDDDNVTNNNANFIIRNGSDTNVFTVDESGETTVTGILRIGTETIEDTGSNQLSVNASLIPDNDNAMRLGNASNRWVGVWAVDGTINTSDRREKKNINPIDYGLNEVLKMKPVSFNWKNSNDPDLKLGLIAQDLQLVVPEVVKSHTWELDETTNKLVEEPLDRLGVYYSDLIPVLIKAIQEQQDIIAKQDLKIKEL
;
A
#
# COMPACT_ATOMS: atom_id res chain seq x y z
N ASN A 1 36.02 -12.30 -62.47
CA ASN A 1 36.43 -13.72 -62.31
C ASN A 1 36.78 -13.94 -60.86
N SER A 2 35.95 -14.49 -59.99
CA SER A 2 34.65 -15.17 -60.09
C SER A 2 33.89 -14.77 -58.83
N ALA A 3 32.78 -14.03 -58.96
CA ALA A 3 31.95 -13.71 -57.81
C ALA A 3 31.37 -15.02 -57.27
N ASN A 4 31.58 -15.27 -55.98
CA ASN A 4 31.16 -16.48 -55.26
C ASN A 4 29.64 -16.53 -55.14
N THR A 5 28.94 -16.82 -56.24
CA THR A 5 27.50 -17.08 -56.20
C THR A 5 27.29 -18.58 -56.43
N GLY A 6 26.79 -19.27 -55.40
CA GLY A 6 26.56 -20.72 -55.45
C GLY A 6 25.28 -21.06 -56.21
N LEU A 7 24.13 -20.66 -55.68
CA LEU A 7 22.81 -20.89 -56.26
C LEU A 7 22.03 -19.57 -56.31
N ILE A 8 21.60 -19.17 -57.51
CA ILE A 8 20.65 -18.07 -57.72
C ILE A 8 19.38 -18.70 -58.30
N ILE A 9 18.23 -18.34 -57.73
CA ILE A 9 16.93 -18.70 -58.25
C ILE A 9 16.20 -17.38 -58.53
N ASP A 10 16.00 -17.08 -59.81
CA ASP A 10 15.33 -15.87 -60.28
C ASP A 10 14.00 -16.26 -60.94
N ASN A 11 12.91 -15.56 -60.59
CA ASN A 11 11.54 -15.87 -61.04
C ASN A 11 11.09 -17.33 -60.85
N ALA A 12 11.40 -17.94 -59.71
CA ALA A 12 10.67 -19.15 -59.32
C ALA A 12 9.17 -18.84 -59.25
N GLY A 13 8.33 -19.70 -59.83
CA GLY A 13 6.87 -19.55 -59.77
C GLY A 13 6.36 -19.79 -58.34
N ALA A 14 5.59 -20.86 -58.13
CA ALA A 14 5.06 -21.16 -56.79
C ALA A 14 6.11 -21.68 -55.80
N THR A 15 7.28 -22.15 -56.27
CA THR A 15 8.28 -22.80 -55.40
C THR A 15 9.70 -22.60 -55.95
N GLY A 16 10.60 -22.06 -55.13
CA GLY A 16 12.02 -21.90 -55.46
C GLY A 16 12.86 -23.13 -55.08
N ILE A 17 12.94 -23.44 -53.79
CA ILE A 17 13.66 -24.62 -53.26
C ILE A 17 12.68 -25.45 -52.43
N TYR A 18 12.58 -26.75 -52.72
CA TYR A 18 11.75 -27.68 -51.96
C TYR A 18 12.56 -28.93 -51.62
N VAL A 19 12.70 -29.23 -50.32
CA VAL A 19 13.47 -30.37 -49.81
C VAL A 19 12.50 -31.37 -49.18
N LEU A 20 12.45 -32.59 -49.72
CA LEU A 20 11.59 -33.67 -49.22
C LEU A 20 12.41 -34.76 -48.54
N GLY A 21 11.92 -35.26 -47.40
CA GLY A 21 12.42 -36.51 -46.80
C GLY A 21 13.83 -36.43 -46.19
N GLY A 22 14.28 -35.25 -45.76
CA GLY A 22 15.54 -35.12 -45.02
C GLY A 22 15.46 -35.88 -43.70
N SER A 23 16.28 -36.91 -43.52
CA SER A 23 16.23 -37.74 -42.30
C SER A 23 16.80 -37.04 -41.07
N ASN A 24 17.66 -36.02 -41.25
CA ASN A 24 18.36 -35.32 -40.17
C ASN A 24 18.45 -33.80 -40.35
N TYR A 25 18.64 -33.30 -41.58
CA TYR A 25 18.78 -31.86 -41.87
C TYR A 25 18.14 -31.48 -43.21
N GLY A 26 17.44 -30.34 -43.25
CA GLY A 26 16.90 -29.75 -44.47
C GLY A 26 17.86 -28.75 -45.13
N LEU A 27 18.26 -27.70 -44.39
CA LEU A 27 19.22 -26.67 -44.80
C LEU A 27 20.24 -26.43 -43.68
N ILE A 28 21.54 -26.46 -44.01
CA ILE A 28 22.64 -26.15 -43.08
C ILE A 28 23.42 -24.97 -43.65
N ILE A 29 23.62 -23.94 -42.83
CA ILE A 29 24.45 -22.77 -43.17
C ILE A 29 25.56 -22.67 -42.12
N ASN A 30 26.79 -22.93 -42.52
CA ASN A 30 27.97 -22.87 -41.67
C ASN A 30 28.92 -21.76 -42.12
N ASP A 31 29.63 -21.15 -41.16
CA ASP A 31 30.72 -20.19 -41.41
C ASP A 31 30.33 -18.94 -42.23
N ALA A 32 29.06 -18.54 -42.19
CA ALA A 32 28.59 -17.30 -42.81
C ALA A 32 29.32 -16.09 -42.21
N GLN A 33 30.02 -15.33 -43.05
CA GLN A 33 30.89 -14.22 -42.61
C GLN A 33 30.12 -12.96 -42.23
N GLN A 34 28.89 -12.81 -42.73
CA GLN A 34 28.06 -11.61 -42.51
C GLN A 34 26.65 -12.01 -42.07
N ASP A 35 25.85 -12.59 -42.98
CA ASP A 35 24.49 -13.04 -42.68
C ASP A 35 24.33 -14.53 -42.99
N GLY A 36 23.71 -15.27 -42.07
CA GLY A 36 23.39 -16.70 -42.26
C GLY A 36 22.20 -16.88 -43.19
N LEU A 37 21.03 -16.40 -42.77
CA LEU A 37 19.79 -16.42 -43.54
C LEU A 37 19.21 -15.00 -43.58
N VAL A 38 19.01 -14.45 -44.77
CA VAL A 38 18.35 -13.16 -44.99
C VAL A 38 17.04 -13.41 -45.73
N ILE A 39 15.95 -12.89 -45.18
CA ILE A 39 14.62 -12.95 -45.78
C ILE A 39 14.13 -11.51 -45.91
N SER A 40 13.88 -11.07 -47.14
CA SER A 40 13.48 -9.70 -47.47
C SER A 40 12.29 -9.71 -48.40
N ASP A 41 11.41 -8.71 -48.28
CA ASP A 41 10.23 -8.51 -49.13
C ASP A 41 9.26 -9.71 -49.17
N ALA A 42 9.19 -10.50 -48.10
CA ALA A 42 8.14 -11.50 -47.93
C ALA A 42 6.77 -10.81 -47.81
N GLN A 43 5.80 -11.22 -48.63
CA GLN A 43 4.47 -10.59 -48.66
C GLN A 43 3.53 -11.11 -47.57
N ASP A 44 3.77 -12.32 -47.06
CA ASP A 44 2.94 -13.00 -46.07
C ASP A 44 3.83 -13.38 -44.88
N ASP A 45 4.34 -14.61 -44.82
CA ASP A 45 5.31 -15.02 -43.81
C ASP A 45 6.77 -14.90 -44.29
N GLY A 46 7.60 -14.28 -43.45
CA GLY A 46 9.05 -14.32 -43.63
C GLY A 46 9.59 -15.73 -43.38
N MET A 47 9.27 -16.33 -42.23
CA MET A 47 9.69 -17.67 -41.85
C MET A 47 8.55 -18.35 -41.08
N GLU A 48 7.92 -19.34 -41.71
CA GLU A 48 6.89 -20.18 -41.09
C GLU A 48 7.51 -21.51 -40.63
N VAL A 49 7.26 -21.91 -39.38
CA VAL A 49 7.57 -23.25 -38.90
C VAL A 49 6.27 -23.91 -38.43
N SER A 50 5.81 -24.91 -39.16
CA SER A 50 4.58 -25.65 -38.85
C SER A 50 4.88 -27.11 -38.47
N ALA A 51 4.08 -27.63 -37.52
CA ALA A 51 4.10 -29.03 -37.06
C ALA A 51 5.48 -29.55 -36.56
N ALA A 52 6.30 -28.68 -35.95
CA ALA A 52 7.56 -29.07 -35.32
C ALA A 52 7.40 -29.35 -33.82
N ASP A 53 8.14 -30.33 -33.28
CA ASP A 53 8.22 -30.58 -31.83
C ASP A 53 8.90 -29.41 -31.08
N GLU A 54 9.88 -28.75 -31.73
CA GLU A 54 10.49 -27.49 -31.31
C GLU A 54 10.45 -26.52 -32.50
N GLY A 55 9.69 -25.42 -32.40
CA GLY A 55 9.49 -24.47 -33.52
C GLY A 55 10.78 -23.77 -33.97
N ALA A 56 11.41 -22.99 -33.09
CA ALA A 56 12.69 -22.35 -33.38
C ALA A 56 13.59 -22.35 -32.15
N ARG A 57 14.79 -22.94 -32.29
CA ARG A 57 15.82 -22.89 -31.25
C ARG A 57 16.94 -21.95 -31.66
N ILE A 58 16.95 -20.74 -31.08
CA ILE A 58 17.95 -19.71 -31.40
C ILE A 58 18.97 -19.63 -30.26
N ILE A 59 20.20 -20.05 -30.53
CA ILE A 59 21.30 -20.04 -29.54
C ILE A 59 22.33 -19.01 -30.02
N GLY A 60 22.30 -17.83 -29.40
CA GLY A 60 23.25 -16.75 -29.67
C GLY A 60 24.37 -16.68 -28.63
N GLY A 61 25.58 -16.31 -29.07
CA GLY A 61 26.68 -15.97 -28.16
C GLY A 61 26.60 -14.58 -27.52
N SER A 62 25.75 -13.69 -28.07
CA SER A 62 25.52 -12.32 -27.56
C SER A 62 24.03 -11.98 -27.49
N VAL A 63 23.36 -11.78 -28.63
CA VAL A 63 21.92 -11.53 -28.71
C VAL A 63 21.26 -12.76 -29.33
N GLY A 64 20.25 -13.32 -28.66
CA GLY A 64 19.47 -14.44 -29.18
C GLY A 64 18.47 -13.98 -30.24
N VAL A 65 17.66 -12.97 -29.92
CA VAL A 65 16.66 -12.38 -30.83
C VAL A 65 16.81 -10.86 -30.80
N TYR A 66 16.92 -10.25 -31.97
CA TYR A 66 16.88 -8.80 -32.16
C TYR A 66 15.74 -8.49 -33.12
N ALA A 67 14.63 -7.98 -32.58
CA ALA A 67 13.49 -7.53 -33.37
C ALA A 67 13.42 -6.00 -33.28
N SER A 68 13.27 -5.35 -34.42
CA SER A 68 13.07 -3.90 -34.50
C SER A 68 12.27 -3.54 -35.74
N SER A 69 11.34 -2.60 -35.58
CA SER A 69 10.54 -2.02 -36.64
C SER A 69 10.79 -0.52 -36.78
N SER A 70 10.74 -0.03 -38.00
CA SER A 70 10.74 1.42 -38.29
C SER A 70 9.33 2.02 -38.29
N ALA A 71 8.28 1.18 -38.21
CA ALA A 71 6.89 1.59 -38.18
C ALA A 71 6.45 1.87 -36.74
N ALA A 72 6.02 3.10 -36.45
CA ALA A 72 5.52 3.47 -35.15
C ALA A 72 4.16 2.81 -34.86
N GLY A 73 4.01 2.25 -33.65
CA GLY A 73 2.72 1.76 -33.13
C GLY A 73 2.44 0.26 -33.32
N ASN A 74 3.33 -0.49 -33.97
CA ASN A 74 3.24 -1.94 -34.04
C ASN A 74 4.22 -2.59 -33.04
N PRO A 75 3.83 -3.67 -32.36
CA PRO A 75 4.76 -4.40 -31.51
C PRO A 75 5.90 -5.01 -32.34
N ASP A 76 7.13 -4.90 -31.83
CA ASP A 76 8.30 -5.52 -32.47
C ASP A 76 8.29 -7.06 -32.34
N ILE A 77 7.64 -7.58 -31.30
CA ILE A 77 7.46 -9.01 -31.04
C ILE A 77 6.01 -9.24 -30.61
N ILE A 78 5.34 -10.18 -31.28
CA ILE A 78 4.03 -10.70 -30.89
C ILE A 78 4.24 -12.15 -30.48
N LEU A 79 3.83 -12.50 -29.25
CA LEU A 79 3.80 -13.88 -28.76
C LEU A 79 2.34 -14.25 -28.52
N GLY A 80 1.70 -14.89 -29.49
CA GLY A 80 0.29 -15.26 -29.45
C GLY A 80 -0.08 -16.18 -30.61
N GLY A 81 -1.25 -16.82 -30.52
CA GLY A 81 -1.80 -17.67 -31.57
C GLY A 81 -2.60 -16.89 -32.62
N PHE A 82 -2.91 -17.56 -33.73
CA PHE A 82 -3.81 -17.07 -34.77
C PHE A 82 -5.17 -17.76 -34.60
N ASN A 83 -6.26 -17.01 -34.66
CA ASN A 83 -7.62 -17.55 -34.53
C ASN A 83 -7.88 -18.60 -35.64
N ASP A 84 -7.83 -19.87 -35.28
CA ASP A 84 -8.10 -21.01 -36.16
C ASP A 84 -9.60 -21.37 -36.25
N GLY A 85 -10.46 -20.57 -35.61
CA GLY A 85 -11.90 -20.78 -35.52
C GLY A 85 -12.31 -21.75 -34.39
N THR A 86 -11.38 -22.27 -33.61
CA THR A 86 -11.62 -23.00 -32.38
C THR A 86 -11.30 -22.06 -31.22
N ASN A 87 -12.29 -21.70 -30.40
CA ASN A 87 -12.12 -20.74 -29.30
C ASN A 87 -11.29 -21.31 -28.12
N GLU A 88 -10.20 -22.04 -28.37
CA GLU A 88 -9.40 -22.71 -27.36
C GLU A 88 -8.00 -22.08 -27.23
N GLY A 89 -7.69 -21.55 -26.05
CA GLY A 89 -6.40 -21.74 -25.38
C GLY A 89 -5.10 -21.21 -26.01
N ASP A 90 -5.15 -20.17 -26.84
CA ASP A 90 -3.94 -19.55 -27.38
C ASP A 90 -3.22 -18.68 -26.32
N ASP A 91 -2.43 -19.31 -25.45
CA ASP A 91 -1.64 -18.62 -24.43
C ASP A 91 -0.22 -18.31 -24.92
N GLY A 92 0.12 -17.02 -25.01
CA GLY A 92 1.50 -16.57 -25.17
C GLY A 92 2.28 -16.74 -23.86
N ILE A 93 3.14 -17.76 -23.78
CA ILE A 93 3.94 -18.01 -22.57
C ILE A 93 5.37 -17.46 -22.74
N ILE A 94 5.76 -16.51 -21.89
CA ILE A 94 7.16 -16.14 -21.65
C ILE A 94 7.60 -16.82 -20.36
N ALA A 95 8.45 -17.85 -20.48
CA ALA A 95 8.95 -18.60 -19.33
C ALA A 95 10.48 -18.74 -19.39
N SER A 96 11.12 -18.73 -18.21
CA SER A 96 12.45 -19.29 -18.03
C SER A 96 12.33 -20.82 -17.96
N ALA A 97 13.35 -21.55 -17.50
CA ALA A 97 13.23 -22.99 -17.25
C ALA A 97 12.63 -23.23 -15.85
N PRO A 98 11.31 -23.51 -15.71
CA PRO A 98 10.64 -23.53 -14.40
C PRO A 98 11.16 -24.62 -13.46
N ASN A 99 11.79 -25.66 -14.01
CA ASN A 99 12.39 -26.76 -13.26
C ASN A 99 13.84 -26.47 -12.79
N ILE A 100 14.35 -25.26 -13.05
CA ILE A 100 15.71 -24.85 -12.69
C ILE A 100 15.62 -23.67 -11.72
N SER A 101 16.06 -23.87 -10.47
CA SER A 101 15.92 -22.90 -9.38
C SER A 101 16.68 -21.58 -9.57
N THR A 102 17.54 -21.49 -10.58
CA THR A 102 18.34 -20.30 -10.90
C THR A 102 17.88 -19.66 -12.22
N SER A 103 16.73 -20.05 -12.75
CA SER A 103 16.27 -19.58 -14.05
C SER A 103 15.40 -18.34 -13.89
N ASP A 104 15.91 -17.21 -14.35
CA ASP A 104 15.26 -15.91 -14.20
C ASP A 104 14.68 -15.41 -15.53
N ILE A 105 13.64 -14.57 -15.43
CA ILE A 105 13.17 -13.70 -16.51
C ILE A 105 13.42 -12.26 -16.06
N TYR A 106 14.12 -11.46 -16.86
CA TYR A 106 14.36 -10.05 -16.57
C TYR A 106 13.63 -9.17 -17.59
N LEU A 107 12.68 -8.37 -17.13
CA LEU A 107 12.10 -7.27 -17.89
C LEU A 107 12.72 -5.95 -17.40
N ARG A 108 13.40 -5.21 -18.28
CA ARG A 108 14.13 -3.98 -17.94
C ARG A 108 13.94 -2.93 -19.01
N SER A 109 13.59 -1.71 -18.60
CA SER A 109 13.49 -0.52 -19.46
C SER A 109 14.14 0.67 -18.77
N ASN A 110 14.72 1.59 -19.53
CA ASN A 110 15.22 2.87 -19.01
C ASN A 110 14.10 3.92 -18.85
N ASP A 111 12.92 3.62 -19.37
CA ASP A 111 11.73 4.47 -19.28
C ASP A 111 10.61 3.68 -18.60
N ALA A 112 9.58 3.24 -19.34
CA ALA A 112 8.49 2.44 -18.79
C ALA A 112 8.56 0.96 -19.21
N ILE A 113 8.05 0.11 -18.33
CA ILE A 113 7.53 -1.22 -18.67
C ILE A 113 6.01 -1.08 -18.53
N VAL A 114 5.28 -1.28 -19.62
CA VAL A 114 3.82 -1.17 -19.65
C VAL A 114 3.23 -2.57 -19.81
N MET A 115 2.30 -2.93 -18.94
CA MET A 115 1.45 -4.11 -19.07
C MET A 115 0.01 -3.61 -19.17
N GLU A 116 -0.60 -3.81 -20.33
CA GLU A 116 -1.97 -3.39 -20.61
C GLU A 116 -2.86 -4.63 -20.54
N LEU A 117 -3.89 -4.59 -19.69
CA LEU A 117 -4.96 -5.57 -19.71
C LEU A 117 -5.86 -5.26 -20.92
N ASP A 118 -6.51 -6.29 -21.49
CA ASP A 118 -7.45 -6.04 -22.58
C ASP A 118 -8.63 -5.18 -22.09
N ASP A 119 -9.15 -4.37 -22.99
CA ASP A 119 -10.35 -3.56 -22.79
C ASP A 119 -11.35 -4.03 -23.84
N ASP A 120 -11.95 -5.20 -23.60
CA ASP A 120 -12.90 -5.80 -24.54
C ASP A 120 -14.30 -5.16 -24.46
N ASN A 121 -14.51 -4.17 -23.56
CA ASN A 121 -15.72 -3.36 -23.41
C ASN A 121 -17.01 -4.20 -23.26
N VAL A 122 -16.86 -5.48 -22.92
CA VAL A 122 -17.93 -6.37 -22.50
C VAL A 122 -17.85 -6.53 -20.99
N THR A 123 -18.99 -6.79 -20.35
CA THR A 123 -19.15 -6.74 -18.88
C THR A 123 -18.46 -7.91 -18.15
N ASN A 124 -17.35 -8.42 -18.67
CA ASN A 124 -16.62 -9.54 -18.11
C ASN A 124 -15.22 -9.10 -17.69
N ASN A 125 -15.03 -8.89 -16.38
CA ASN A 125 -13.76 -8.67 -15.69
C ASN A 125 -12.79 -9.87 -15.78
N ASN A 126 -12.58 -10.42 -16.98
CA ASN A 126 -11.83 -11.64 -17.20
C ASN A 126 -10.33 -11.35 -17.28
N ALA A 127 -9.91 -10.15 -17.68
CA ALA A 127 -8.51 -9.79 -17.68
C ALA A 127 -8.00 -9.39 -16.30
N ASN A 128 -6.87 -10.00 -15.95
CA ASN A 128 -6.22 -9.80 -14.67
C ASN A 128 -4.70 -9.84 -14.87
N PHE A 129 -3.98 -8.91 -14.24
CA PHE A 129 -2.57 -9.11 -13.98
C PHE A 129 -2.44 -9.95 -12.72
N ILE A 130 -1.83 -11.14 -12.83
CA ILE A 130 -1.80 -12.12 -11.75
C ILE A 130 -0.35 -12.53 -11.43
N ILE A 131 0.02 -12.44 -10.15
CA ILE A 131 1.20 -13.13 -9.61
C ILE A 131 0.71 -14.33 -8.80
N ARG A 132 1.18 -15.53 -9.15
CA ARG A 132 0.86 -16.78 -8.44
C ARG A 132 2.07 -17.31 -7.67
N ASN A 133 1.81 -18.06 -6.61
CA ASN A 133 2.86 -18.83 -5.93
C ASN A 133 3.07 -20.21 -6.60
N GLY A 134 4.04 -20.99 -6.11
CA GLY A 134 4.33 -22.33 -6.62
C GLY A 134 3.24 -23.39 -6.36
N SER A 135 2.12 -23.02 -5.72
CA SER A 135 0.93 -23.86 -5.55
C SER A 135 -0.22 -23.43 -6.47
N ASP A 136 0.06 -22.56 -7.45
CA ASP A 136 -0.90 -22.01 -8.42
C ASP A 136 -2.05 -21.21 -7.77
N THR A 137 -1.79 -20.56 -6.64
CA THR A 137 -2.75 -19.63 -6.02
C THR A 137 -2.34 -18.19 -6.28
N ASN A 138 -3.30 -17.32 -6.61
CA ASN A 138 -3.09 -15.90 -6.80
C ASN A 138 -2.64 -15.22 -5.48
N VAL A 139 -1.52 -14.50 -5.54
CA VAL A 139 -0.93 -13.74 -4.41
C VAL A 139 -1.15 -12.23 -4.59
N PHE A 140 -1.10 -11.75 -5.83
CA PHE A 140 -1.37 -10.37 -6.21
C PHE A 140 -2.21 -10.39 -7.48
N THR A 141 -3.33 -9.68 -7.48
CA THR A 141 -4.18 -9.50 -8.67
C THR A 141 -4.52 -8.04 -8.85
N VAL A 142 -4.49 -7.58 -10.10
CA VAL A 142 -5.08 -6.29 -10.52
C VAL A 142 -6.07 -6.61 -11.63
N ASP A 143 -7.32 -6.22 -11.44
CA ASP A 143 -8.35 -6.36 -12.45
C ASP A 143 -8.48 -5.10 -13.33
N GLU A 144 -9.29 -5.19 -14.39
CA GLU A 144 -9.56 -4.07 -15.31
C GLU A 144 -10.21 -2.84 -14.63
N SER A 145 -10.88 -3.02 -13.48
CA SER A 145 -11.48 -1.93 -12.72
C SER A 145 -10.48 -1.19 -11.84
N GLY A 146 -9.25 -1.71 -11.74
CA GLY A 146 -8.19 -1.22 -10.87
C GLY A 146 -8.26 -1.80 -9.45
N GLU A 147 -9.14 -2.77 -9.19
CA GLU A 147 -9.18 -3.48 -7.91
C GLU A 147 -7.89 -4.28 -7.75
N THR A 148 -7.14 -3.97 -6.70
CA THR A 148 -5.91 -4.68 -6.35
C THR A 148 -6.16 -5.56 -5.13
N THR A 149 -5.97 -6.87 -5.27
CA THR A 149 -6.08 -7.83 -4.17
C THR A 149 -4.73 -8.44 -3.84
N VAL A 150 -4.36 -8.43 -2.56
CA VAL A 150 -3.20 -9.14 -2.03
C VAL A 150 -3.69 -10.30 -1.15
N THR A 151 -3.41 -11.53 -1.57
CA THR A 151 -3.74 -12.73 -0.80
C THR A 151 -2.64 -13.00 0.21
N GLY A 152 -2.90 -12.75 1.49
CA GLY A 152 -1.97 -13.01 2.59
C GLY A 152 -1.63 -11.76 3.39
N ILE A 153 -0.33 -11.57 3.69
CA ILE A 153 0.16 -10.43 4.47
C ILE A 153 0.81 -9.41 3.55
N LEU A 154 0.22 -8.22 3.48
CA LEU A 154 0.91 -7.03 2.99
C LEU A 154 1.77 -6.44 4.12
N ARG A 155 3.10 -6.47 3.96
CA ARG A 155 4.03 -5.80 4.89
C ARG A 155 4.51 -4.50 4.26
N ILE A 156 4.31 -3.40 4.96
CA ILE A 156 4.79 -2.06 4.61
C ILE A 156 5.83 -1.70 5.67
N GLY A 157 7.02 -1.29 5.25
CA GLY A 157 8.18 -1.14 6.11
C GLY A 157 8.15 0.17 6.89
N THR A 158 8.91 1.16 6.43
CA THR A 158 8.98 2.49 7.05
C THR A 158 8.03 3.50 6.39
N GLU A 159 7.19 3.02 5.48
CA GLU A 159 6.34 3.83 4.62
C GLU A 159 4.96 4.08 5.25
N THR A 160 4.20 5.01 4.67
CA THR A 160 2.84 5.38 5.10
C THR A 160 1.78 4.68 4.25
N ILE A 161 0.58 4.54 4.83
CA ILE A 161 -0.65 4.25 4.08
C ILE A 161 -1.45 5.55 4.02
N GLU A 162 -1.70 6.06 2.81
CA GLU A 162 -2.46 7.28 2.58
C GLU A 162 -3.73 6.98 1.76
N ASP A 163 -4.89 7.46 2.24
CA ASP A 163 -6.13 7.53 1.48
C ASP A 163 -6.33 8.98 1.02
N THR A 164 -6.14 9.21 -0.29
CA THR A 164 -6.27 10.53 -0.91
C THR A 164 -7.67 10.79 -1.48
N GLY A 165 -8.56 9.78 -1.39
CA GLY A 165 -9.94 9.86 -1.86
C GLY A 165 -10.90 10.42 -0.82
N SER A 166 -12.19 10.43 -1.19
CA SER A 166 -13.29 10.81 -0.31
C SER A 166 -13.97 9.61 0.36
N ASN A 167 -13.37 8.42 0.24
CA ASN A 167 -13.95 7.16 0.69
C ASN A 167 -13.49 6.82 2.11
N GLN A 168 -13.61 5.55 2.51
CA GLN A 168 -13.34 5.09 3.87
C GLN A 168 -12.21 4.06 3.88
N LEU A 169 -11.19 4.31 4.71
CA LEU A 169 -10.29 3.25 5.16
C LEU A 169 -11.00 2.36 6.19
N SER A 170 -11.30 1.12 5.81
CA SER A 170 -12.06 0.17 6.63
C SER A 170 -11.21 -1.02 7.09
N VAL A 171 -11.47 -1.52 8.29
CA VAL A 171 -10.81 -2.72 8.85
C VAL A 171 -11.86 -3.71 9.37
N ASN A 172 -11.69 -5.01 9.06
CA ASN A 172 -12.52 -6.11 9.58
C ASN A 172 -11.84 -6.86 10.74
N ALA A 173 -10.89 -6.19 11.42
CA ALA A 173 -10.10 -6.73 12.51
C ALA A 173 -9.70 -5.60 13.47
N SER A 174 -9.08 -5.95 14.59
CA SER A 174 -8.57 -4.97 15.55
C SER A 174 -7.43 -4.14 14.95
N LEU A 175 -7.51 -2.82 15.09
CA LEU A 175 -6.39 -1.91 14.85
C LEU A 175 -5.60 -1.75 16.17
N ILE A 176 -4.41 -2.36 16.22
CA ILE A 176 -3.53 -2.35 17.40
C ILE A 176 -2.17 -1.73 17.07
N PRO A 177 -1.52 -1.00 17.99
CA PRO A 177 -0.16 -0.54 17.79
C PRO A 177 0.82 -1.72 17.83
N ASP A 178 1.91 -1.64 17.07
CA ASP A 178 2.96 -2.67 17.04
C ASP A 178 3.83 -2.67 18.32
N ASN A 179 3.95 -1.53 18.98
CA ASN A 179 4.71 -1.36 20.22
C ASN A 179 3.80 -0.86 21.35
N ASP A 180 3.88 -1.51 22.50
CA ASP A 180 3.16 -1.11 23.71
C ASP A 180 3.63 0.26 24.22
N ASN A 181 2.69 1.12 24.61
CA ASN A 181 2.93 2.46 25.16
C ASN A 181 3.87 3.37 24.35
N ALA A 182 3.96 3.17 23.03
CA ALA A 182 4.91 3.91 22.17
C ALA A 182 4.23 4.85 21.16
N MET A 183 3.05 4.48 20.65
CA MET A 183 2.38 5.18 19.55
C MET A 183 1.17 5.99 20.04
N ARG A 184 0.91 7.13 19.39
CA ARG A 184 -0.25 8.00 19.64
C ARG A 184 -1.27 7.87 18.49
N LEU A 185 -2.56 7.96 18.80
CA LEU A 185 -3.61 8.10 17.78
C LEU A 185 -3.85 9.59 17.49
N GLY A 186 -3.22 10.09 16.43
CA GLY A 186 -3.23 11.51 16.07
C GLY A 186 -2.23 12.35 16.87
N ASN A 187 -2.15 13.64 16.54
CA ASN A 187 -1.27 14.61 17.19
C ASN A 187 -1.89 16.02 17.22
N ALA A 188 -1.15 17.02 17.73
CA ALA A 188 -1.67 18.39 17.87
C ALA A 188 -2.09 19.03 16.54
N SER A 189 -1.43 18.67 15.43
CA SER A 189 -1.71 19.15 14.08
C SER A 189 -2.76 18.29 13.37
N ASN A 190 -2.79 16.99 13.63
CA ASN A 190 -3.65 16.00 12.98
C ASN A 190 -4.58 15.33 14.02
N ARG A 191 -5.71 15.98 14.29
CA ARG A 191 -6.67 15.57 15.33
C ARG A 191 -7.90 14.92 14.72
N TRP A 192 -8.35 13.82 15.31
CA TRP A 192 -9.65 13.23 15.02
C TRP A 192 -10.76 14.14 15.56
N VAL A 193 -11.79 14.39 14.75
CA VAL A 193 -12.94 15.23 15.13
C VAL A 193 -13.83 14.50 16.15
N GLY A 194 -13.89 13.18 16.11
CA GLY A 194 -14.64 12.36 17.07
C GLY A 194 -14.30 10.88 16.96
N VAL A 195 -14.67 10.13 18.00
CA VAL A 195 -14.56 8.66 18.07
C VAL A 195 -15.93 8.14 18.47
N TRP A 196 -16.53 7.33 17.61
CA TRP A 196 -17.79 6.63 17.90
C TRP A 196 -17.47 5.23 18.38
N ALA A 197 -17.71 4.96 19.66
CA ALA A 197 -17.46 3.68 20.31
C ALA A 197 -18.67 3.27 21.15
N VAL A 198 -18.89 1.96 21.28
CA VAL A 198 -19.96 1.41 22.12
C VAL A 198 -19.64 1.63 23.60
N ASP A 199 -18.39 1.40 24.00
CA ASP A 199 -17.89 1.62 25.36
C ASP A 199 -16.87 2.78 25.41
N GLY A 200 -16.64 3.33 26.62
CA GLY A 200 -15.62 4.36 26.86
C GLY A 200 -14.18 3.84 26.78
N THR A 201 -13.21 4.75 26.74
CA THR A 201 -11.79 4.36 26.71
C THR A 201 -11.34 3.72 28.03
N ILE A 202 -10.60 2.61 27.92
CA ILE A 202 -9.96 1.97 29.06
C ILE A 202 -8.62 2.66 29.29
N ASN A 203 -8.42 3.19 30.50
CA ASN A 203 -7.15 3.81 30.91
C ASN A 203 -6.48 2.93 31.97
N THR A 204 -5.27 2.44 31.68
CA THR A 204 -4.51 1.59 32.61
C THR A 204 -4.22 2.35 33.91
N SER A 205 -4.60 1.77 35.05
CA SER A 205 -4.50 2.40 36.37
C SER A 205 -4.06 1.40 37.45
N ASP A 206 -3.21 0.45 37.08
CA ASP A 206 -2.69 -0.56 38.00
C ASP A 206 -1.73 0.06 39.04
N ARG A 207 -1.85 -0.33 40.31
CA ARG A 207 -0.98 0.17 41.39
C ARG A 207 0.49 -0.16 41.15
N ARG A 208 0.78 -1.29 40.50
CA ARG A 208 2.16 -1.76 40.23
C ARG A 208 2.91 -0.84 39.28
N GLU A 209 2.18 -0.09 38.46
CA GLU A 209 2.74 0.86 37.48
C GLU A 209 2.83 2.29 38.02
N LYS A 210 2.42 2.51 39.28
CA LYS A 210 2.39 3.83 39.91
C LYS A 210 3.42 3.92 41.04
N LYS A 211 4.05 5.08 41.15
CA LYS A 211 4.96 5.47 42.25
C LYS A 211 4.51 6.79 42.87
N ASN A 212 4.98 7.09 44.08
CA ASN A 212 4.67 8.35 44.79
C ASN A 212 3.16 8.64 44.94
N ILE A 213 2.40 7.61 45.33
CA ILE A 213 0.94 7.69 45.47
C ILE A 213 0.61 8.43 46.78
N ASN A 214 0.12 9.67 46.66
CA ASN A 214 -0.32 10.52 47.77
C ASN A 214 -1.78 10.97 47.55
N PRO A 215 -2.51 11.35 48.62
CA PRO A 215 -3.77 12.08 48.47
C PRO A 215 -3.60 13.34 47.62
N ILE A 216 -4.62 13.73 46.86
CA ILE A 216 -4.59 14.97 46.08
C ILE A 216 -4.84 16.19 46.98
N ASP A 217 -4.16 17.30 46.67
CA ASP A 217 -4.32 18.58 47.37
C ASP A 217 -5.49 19.42 46.81
N TYR A 218 -6.10 18.95 45.72
CA TYR A 218 -7.24 19.59 45.06
C TYR A 218 -8.57 19.08 45.59
N GLY A 219 -9.56 19.97 45.67
CA GLY A 219 -10.90 19.61 46.14
C GLY A 219 -11.95 20.67 45.82
N LEU A 220 -12.83 20.93 46.79
CA LEU A 220 -13.99 21.81 46.61
C LEU A 220 -13.55 23.25 46.28
N ASN A 221 -12.46 23.73 46.89
CA ASN A 221 -11.96 25.08 46.66
C ASN A 221 -11.58 25.34 45.20
N GLU A 222 -10.97 24.36 44.52
CA GLU A 222 -10.57 24.48 43.12
C GLU A 222 -11.76 24.34 42.19
N VAL A 223 -12.66 23.39 42.47
CA VAL A 223 -13.90 23.23 41.70
C VAL A 223 -14.73 24.52 41.71
N LEU A 224 -14.80 25.24 42.83
CA LEU A 224 -15.50 26.52 42.92
C LEU A 224 -14.83 27.67 42.13
N LYS A 225 -13.53 27.54 41.80
CA LYS A 225 -12.80 28.50 40.95
C LYS A 225 -12.92 28.16 39.46
N MET A 226 -13.25 26.91 39.12
CA MET A 226 -13.45 26.50 37.73
C MET A 226 -14.66 27.22 37.13
N LYS A 227 -14.56 27.60 35.85
CA LYS A 227 -15.60 28.33 35.12
C LYS A 227 -16.13 27.49 33.96
N PRO A 228 -17.21 26.72 34.16
CA PRO A 228 -17.91 26.06 33.07
C PRO A 228 -18.43 27.09 32.07
N VAL A 229 -18.23 26.83 30.78
CA VAL A 229 -18.66 27.70 29.69
C VAL A 229 -19.40 26.90 28.61
N SER A 230 -20.23 27.59 27.84
CA SER A 230 -20.76 27.10 26.57
C SER A 230 -20.06 27.84 25.42
N PHE A 231 -19.74 27.15 24.33
CA PHE A 231 -19.04 27.75 23.20
C PHE A 231 -19.39 27.06 21.87
N ASN A 232 -19.20 27.80 20.78
CA ASN A 232 -19.12 27.26 19.43
C ASN A 232 -17.67 27.35 18.94
N TRP A 233 -17.27 26.42 18.09
CA TRP A 233 -15.95 26.48 17.46
C TRP A 233 -15.90 27.59 16.40
N LYS A 234 -14.82 28.38 16.40
CA LYS A 234 -14.64 29.45 15.41
C LYS A 234 -14.45 28.92 13.98
N ASN A 235 -13.71 27.82 13.83
CA ASN A 235 -13.30 27.24 12.55
C ASN A 235 -13.70 25.76 12.45
N SER A 236 -14.93 25.43 12.84
CA SER A 236 -15.49 24.10 12.66
C SER A 236 -16.70 24.17 11.74
N ASN A 237 -16.91 23.12 10.95
CA ASN A 237 -18.15 22.93 10.20
C ASN A 237 -19.30 22.43 11.10
N ASP A 238 -19.02 22.17 12.38
CA ASP A 238 -20.01 21.81 13.40
C ASP A 238 -20.60 23.09 14.04
N PRO A 239 -21.88 23.43 13.76
CA PRO A 239 -22.54 24.60 14.33
C PRO A 239 -23.02 24.37 15.77
N ASP A 240 -22.92 23.16 16.32
CA ASP A 240 -23.52 22.83 17.60
C ASP A 240 -22.83 23.55 18.76
N LEU A 241 -23.64 23.94 19.74
CA LEU A 241 -23.16 24.49 21.01
C LEU A 241 -22.54 23.35 21.84
N LYS A 242 -21.31 23.54 22.32
CA LYS A 242 -20.61 22.61 23.21
C LYS A 242 -20.47 23.20 24.61
N LEU A 243 -20.34 22.33 25.60
CA LEU A 243 -20.04 22.69 26.99
C LEU A 243 -18.62 22.25 27.34
N GLY A 244 -17.92 23.04 28.15
CA GLY A 244 -16.58 22.68 28.59
C GLY A 244 -15.94 23.72 29.49
N LEU A 245 -14.61 23.67 29.53
CA LEU A 245 -13.75 24.55 30.30
C LEU A 245 -12.70 25.18 29.37
N ILE A 246 -12.23 26.37 29.73
CA ILE A 246 -11.15 27.04 29.03
C ILE A 246 -9.81 26.56 29.60
N ALA A 247 -8.94 26.04 28.74
CA ALA A 247 -7.66 25.46 29.15
C ALA A 247 -6.75 26.47 29.89
N GLN A 248 -6.71 27.72 29.42
CA GLN A 248 -5.92 28.79 30.05
C GLN A 248 -6.42 29.14 31.46
N ASP A 249 -7.74 29.11 31.68
CA ASP A 249 -8.32 29.34 33.01
C ASP A 249 -8.01 28.16 33.94
N LEU A 250 -8.10 26.92 33.44
CA LEU A 250 -7.73 25.72 34.18
C LEU A 250 -6.26 25.69 34.57
N GLN A 251 -5.37 26.21 33.71
CA GLN A 251 -3.95 26.24 33.97
C GLN A 251 -3.59 27.04 35.24
N LEU A 252 -4.42 28.01 35.63
CA LEU A 252 -4.25 28.79 36.85
C LEU A 252 -4.83 28.11 38.11
N VAL A 253 -5.62 27.04 37.94
CA VAL A 253 -6.37 26.39 39.02
C VAL A 253 -5.88 24.97 39.28
N VAL A 254 -5.81 24.13 38.23
CA VAL A 254 -5.31 22.75 38.26
C VAL A 254 -4.44 22.54 37.02
N PRO A 255 -3.18 22.98 37.02
CA PRO A 255 -2.32 22.97 35.83
C PRO A 255 -2.08 21.58 35.24
N GLU A 256 -2.11 20.53 36.06
CA GLU A 256 -1.77 19.15 35.65
C GLU A 256 -2.77 18.55 34.66
N VAL A 257 -4.02 19.03 34.64
CA VAL A 257 -5.02 18.55 33.67
C VAL A 257 -4.88 19.23 32.30
N VAL A 258 -4.02 20.25 32.18
CA VAL A 258 -3.83 21.00 30.93
C VAL A 258 -2.63 20.45 30.18
N LYS A 259 -2.87 20.03 28.93
CA LYS A 259 -1.81 19.62 28.01
C LYS A 259 -1.24 20.84 27.30
N SER A 260 -0.12 21.37 27.79
CA SER A 260 0.55 22.56 27.24
C SER A 260 1.85 22.29 26.50
N HIS A 261 2.44 21.11 26.65
CA HIS A 261 3.69 20.73 26.01
C HIS A 261 3.67 19.24 25.64
N THR A 262 4.62 18.84 24.80
CA THR A 262 4.98 17.43 24.56
C THR A 262 6.44 17.22 24.98
N TRP A 263 6.78 15.98 25.31
CA TRP A 263 8.16 15.57 25.52
C TRP A 263 8.64 14.86 24.27
N GLU A 264 9.74 15.33 23.69
CA GLU A 264 10.38 14.73 22.52
C GLU A 264 11.79 14.30 22.89
N LEU A 265 12.24 13.18 22.31
CA LEU A 265 13.59 12.69 22.54
C LEU A 265 14.55 13.45 21.61
N ASP A 266 15.50 14.17 22.19
CA ASP A 266 16.61 14.75 21.45
C ASP A 266 17.55 13.62 21.00
N GLU A 267 17.65 13.39 19.70
CA GLU A 267 18.46 12.33 19.09
C GLU A 267 19.97 12.48 19.37
N THR A 268 20.44 13.69 19.67
CA THR A 268 21.86 13.98 19.93
C THR A 268 22.20 13.77 21.40
N THR A 269 21.32 14.20 22.30
CA THR A 269 21.59 14.15 23.75
C THR A 269 20.95 12.94 24.45
N ASN A 270 20.06 12.23 23.75
CA ASN A 270 19.25 11.11 24.24
C ASN A 270 18.46 11.47 25.51
N LYS A 271 18.00 12.73 25.60
CA LYS A 271 17.21 13.27 26.71
C LYS A 271 15.87 13.77 26.21
N LEU A 272 14.86 13.70 27.07
CA LEU A 272 13.57 14.30 26.80
C LEU A 272 13.66 15.83 26.92
N VAL A 273 13.28 16.52 25.86
CA VAL A 273 13.15 17.97 25.78
C VAL A 273 11.68 18.33 25.77
N GLU A 274 11.33 19.38 26.50
CA GLU A 274 9.97 19.89 26.57
C GLU A 274 9.72 20.86 25.41
N GLU A 275 8.76 20.52 24.55
CA GLU A 275 8.36 21.34 23.41
C GLU A 275 6.95 21.90 23.67
N PRO A 276 6.78 23.24 23.69
CA PRO A 276 5.49 23.86 23.95
C PRO A 276 4.50 23.61 22.80
N LEU A 277 3.22 23.46 23.13
CA LEU A 277 2.14 23.34 22.16
C LEU A 277 1.49 24.70 21.91
N ASP A 278 1.28 25.04 20.64
CA ASP A 278 0.52 26.23 20.24
C ASP A 278 -0.94 26.20 20.72
N ARG A 279 -1.52 25.00 20.82
CA ARG A 279 -2.91 24.77 21.22
C ARG A 279 -2.95 23.92 22.48
N LEU A 280 -3.46 24.52 23.57
CA LEU A 280 -3.65 23.83 24.83
C LEU A 280 -4.81 22.84 24.75
N GLY A 281 -4.60 21.64 25.30
CA GLY A 281 -5.64 20.62 25.50
C GLY A 281 -5.99 20.45 26.98
N VAL A 282 -7.07 19.70 27.26
CA VAL A 282 -7.48 19.37 28.64
C VAL A 282 -7.74 17.87 28.73
N TYR A 283 -7.12 17.21 29.72
CA TYR A 283 -7.44 15.84 30.13
C TYR A 283 -8.67 15.86 31.04
N TYR A 284 -9.86 15.90 30.44
CA TYR A 284 -11.12 15.97 31.20
C TYR A 284 -11.32 14.79 32.17
N SER A 285 -10.78 13.61 31.86
CA SER A 285 -10.77 12.45 32.76
C SER A 285 -10.06 12.72 34.08
N ASP A 286 -9.05 13.57 34.06
CA ASP A 286 -8.17 13.82 35.21
C ASP A 286 -8.80 14.81 36.19
N LEU A 287 -9.89 15.46 35.78
CA LEU A 287 -10.76 16.23 36.68
C LEU A 287 -11.64 15.32 37.55
N ILE A 288 -11.88 14.06 37.16
CA ILE A 288 -12.77 13.15 37.91
C ILE A 288 -12.30 12.96 39.36
N PRO A 289 -11.02 12.65 39.66
CA PRO A 289 -10.54 12.58 41.05
C PRO A 289 -10.74 13.87 41.85
N VAL A 290 -10.56 15.04 41.22
CA VAL A 290 -10.77 16.36 41.85
C VAL A 290 -12.24 16.55 42.22
N LEU A 291 -13.14 16.20 41.31
CA LEU A 291 -14.59 16.26 41.54
C LEU A 291 -15.03 15.29 42.65
N ILE A 292 -14.48 14.07 42.68
CA ILE A 292 -14.74 13.10 43.75
C ILE A 292 -14.35 13.69 45.11
N LYS A 293 -13.14 14.27 45.21
CA LYS A 293 -12.66 14.87 46.46
C LYS A 293 -13.49 16.08 46.87
N ALA A 294 -13.89 16.93 45.92
CA ALA A 294 -14.79 18.05 46.18
C ALA A 294 -16.15 17.62 46.75
N ILE A 295 -16.73 16.54 46.22
CA ILE A 295 -18.00 15.99 46.72
C ILE A 295 -17.82 15.43 48.15
N GLN A 296 -16.71 14.74 48.43
CA GLN A 296 -16.41 14.26 49.78
C GLN A 296 -16.32 15.42 50.79
N GLU A 297 -15.60 16.49 50.44
CA GLU A 297 -15.48 17.68 51.28
C GLU A 297 -16.81 18.41 51.47
N GLN A 298 -17.62 18.51 50.41
CA GLN A 298 -18.96 19.09 50.48
C GLN A 298 -19.85 18.28 51.43
N GLN A 299 -19.80 16.94 51.37
CA GLN A 299 -20.55 16.06 52.25
C GLN A 299 -20.13 16.21 53.72
N ASP A 300 -18.84 16.39 53.99
CA ASP A 300 -18.32 16.64 55.33
C ASP A 300 -18.82 17.98 55.90
N ILE A 301 -18.90 19.02 55.06
CA ILE A 301 -19.43 20.33 55.46
C ILE A 301 -20.93 20.22 55.82
N ILE A 302 -21.71 19.52 54.99
CA ILE A 302 -23.15 19.32 55.22
C ILE A 302 -23.37 18.58 56.56
N ALA A 303 -22.64 17.49 56.79
CA ALA A 303 -22.76 16.72 58.03
C ALA A 303 -22.45 17.58 59.28
N LYS A 304 -21.44 18.45 59.20
CA LYS A 304 -21.10 19.39 60.28
C LYS A 304 -22.20 20.44 60.49
N GLN A 305 -22.81 20.93 59.41
CA GLN A 305 -23.93 21.88 59.50
C GLN A 305 -25.16 21.24 60.14
N ASP A 306 -25.50 20.00 59.78
CA ASP A 306 -26.64 19.26 60.34
C ASP A 306 -26.50 19.03 61.85
N LEU A 307 -25.29 18.70 62.32
CA LEU A 307 -25.01 18.57 63.75
C LEU A 307 -25.24 19.91 64.47
N LYS A 308 -24.75 21.01 63.90
CA LYS A 308 -24.95 22.34 64.47
C LYS A 308 -26.42 22.75 64.52
N ILE A 309 -27.22 22.38 63.51
CA ILE A 309 -28.66 22.65 63.48
C ILE A 309 -29.39 21.87 64.57
N LYS A 310 -28.98 20.62 64.86
CA LYS A 310 -29.58 19.82 65.95
C LYS A 310 -29.26 20.33 67.36
N GLU A 311 -28.19 21.11 67.50
CA GLU A 311 -27.78 21.73 68.76
C GLU A 311 -28.44 23.10 69.04
N LEU A 312 -29.16 23.65 68.06
CA LEU A 312 -29.90 24.93 68.14
C LEU A 312 -31.37 24.70 68.52
#